data_AF-A0A6J4MH84-F1
#
_entry.id   AF-A0A6J4MH84-F1
#
_cell.length_a   1.000
_cell.length_b   1.000
_cell.length_c   1.000
_cell.angle_alpha   90.00
_cell.angle_beta   90.00
_cell.angle_gamma   90.00
#
_symmetry.space_group_name_H-M   'P 1'
#
loop_
_entity.id
_entity.type
_entity.pdbx_description
1 polymer ?
#
loop_
_entity_poly.entity_id
_entity_poly.type
_entity_poly.pdbx_seq_one_letter_code
_entity_poly.pdbx_strand_id
1 'polypeptide(L)'
;MNERIHAHLDGDIPLHALTPAERARLAEMEDALGAAVRHLRAVPSPELAGRVMAALPAHAPRRRGALDGALDWLWRPRTLRLVFRPAYGVAGALAATAAVAVLPSVDAPGEPAPVETLAAAAPPVYVQFRLEAAGAQKVALAGTFTGWQPAVQLRETAPGEWSAVVPLRPGVHDYAFVVDGRRWVADPHAAQVDDSFGGVNSRISLPPVHQNS
;
A
#
# COMPACT_ATOMS: atom_id res chain seq x y z
N MET A 1 -12.10 -18.38 -24.90
CA MET A 1 -11.51 -19.10 -23.76
C MET A 1 -12.52 -20.16 -23.32
N ASN A 2 -12.16 -21.45 -23.23
CA ASN A 2 -13.12 -22.51 -22.92
C ASN A 2 -13.41 -22.54 -21.40
N GLU A 3 -14.64 -22.22 -20.99
CA GLU A 3 -15.04 -22.19 -19.57
C GLU A 3 -14.78 -23.50 -18.83
N ARG A 4 -14.88 -24.65 -19.51
CA ARG A 4 -14.62 -25.96 -18.91
C ARG A 4 -13.15 -26.22 -18.61
N ILE A 5 -12.24 -25.71 -19.45
CA ILE A 5 -10.79 -25.81 -19.18
C ILE A 5 -10.45 -24.95 -17.96
N HIS A 6 -11.04 -23.77 -17.84
CA HIS A 6 -10.88 -22.90 -16.68
C HIS A 6 -11.40 -23.57 -15.39
N ALA A 7 -12.61 -24.12 -15.42
CA ALA A 7 -13.17 -24.87 -14.29
C ALA A 7 -12.31 -26.08 -13.88
N HIS A 8 -11.62 -26.73 -14.84
CA HIS A 8 -10.66 -27.79 -14.50
C HIS A 8 -9.41 -27.25 -13.80
N LEU A 9 -8.86 -26.12 -14.27
CA LEU A 9 -7.71 -25.45 -13.67
C LEU A 9 -8.02 -24.91 -12.25
N ASP A 10 -9.27 -24.52 -12.02
CA ASP A 10 -9.77 -24.09 -10.70
C ASP A 10 -10.06 -25.28 -9.76
N GLY A 11 -10.04 -26.52 -10.28
CA GLY A 11 -10.32 -27.74 -9.53
C GLY A 11 -11.80 -28.09 -9.38
N ASP A 12 -12.70 -27.34 -10.02
CA ASP A 12 -14.16 -27.54 -9.95
C ASP A 12 -14.62 -28.80 -10.67
N ILE A 13 -13.89 -29.24 -11.70
CA ILE A 13 -14.20 -30.47 -12.45
C ILE A 13 -12.97 -31.36 -12.62
N PRO A 14 -13.14 -32.70 -12.53
CA PRO A 14 -12.03 -33.63 -12.72
C PRO A 14 -11.67 -33.80 -14.21
N LEU A 15 -10.43 -34.19 -14.51
CA LEU A 15 -9.89 -34.31 -15.88
C LEU A 15 -10.73 -35.22 -16.79
N HIS A 16 -11.38 -36.25 -16.23
CA HIS A 16 -12.23 -37.17 -16.99
C HIS A 16 -13.56 -36.54 -17.43
N ALA A 17 -13.95 -35.41 -16.83
CA ALA A 17 -15.13 -34.63 -17.21
C ALA A 17 -14.87 -33.70 -18.41
N LEU A 18 -13.62 -33.57 -18.87
CA LEU A 18 -13.28 -32.84 -20.11
C LEU A 18 -13.44 -33.74 -21.34
N THR A 19 -13.88 -33.14 -22.44
CA THR A 19 -13.94 -33.83 -23.73
C THR A 19 -12.53 -34.15 -24.25
N PRO A 20 -12.37 -35.14 -25.15
CA PRO A 20 -11.06 -35.48 -25.72
C PRO A 20 -10.35 -34.28 -26.37
N ALA A 21 -11.10 -33.41 -27.05
CA ALA A 21 -10.56 -32.21 -27.68
C ALA A 21 -10.09 -31.16 -26.67
N GLU A 22 -10.80 -31.00 -25.54
CA GLU A 22 -10.40 -30.10 -24.46
C GLU A 22 -9.16 -30.61 -23.72
N ARG A 23 -9.04 -31.92 -23.52
CA ARG A 23 -7.86 -32.53 -22.91
C ARG A 23 -6.61 -32.38 -23.78
N ALA A 24 -6.74 -32.52 -25.10
CA ALA A 24 -5.63 -32.28 -26.01
C ALA A 24 -5.14 -30.82 -25.93
N ARG A 25 -6.07 -29.86 -25.85
CA ARG A 25 -5.77 -28.43 -25.72
C ARG A 25 -5.11 -28.09 -24.38
N LEU A 26 -5.53 -28.74 -23.30
CA LEU A 26 -4.90 -28.59 -21.99
C LEU A 26 -3.44 -29.07 -22.02
N ALA A 27 -3.20 -30.23 -22.64
CA ALA A 27 -1.85 -30.78 -22.80
C ALA A 27 -0.92 -29.86 -23.62
N GLU A 28 -1.41 -29.27 -24.72
CA GLU A 28 -0.65 -28.28 -25.50
C GLU A 28 -0.25 -27.05 -24.67
N MET A 29 -1.15 -26.59 -23.79
CA MET A 29 -0.91 -25.44 -22.93
C MET A 29 0.10 -25.76 -21.81
N GLU A 30 0.01 -26.95 -21.22
CA GLU A 30 0.99 -27.45 -20.24
C GLU A 30 2.38 -27.57 -20.85
N ASP A 31 2.49 -28.08 -22.09
CA ASP A 31 3.76 -28.16 -22.82
C ASP A 31 4.35 -26.78 -23.11
N ALA A 32 3.52 -25.82 -23.54
CA ALA A 32 3.93 -24.44 -23.78
C ALA A 32 4.44 -23.76 -22.49
N LEU A 33 3.74 -23.95 -21.37
CA LEU A 33 4.15 -23.45 -20.07
C LEU A 33 5.47 -24.09 -19.62
N GLY A 34 5.61 -25.41 -19.78
CA GLY A 34 6.82 -26.15 -19.46
C GLY A 34 8.02 -25.72 -20.30
N ALA A 35 7.82 -25.37 -21.57
CA ALA A 35 8.85 -24.79 -22.43
C ALA A 35 9.28 -23.39 -21.93
N ALA A 36 8.32 -22.52 -21.59
CA ALA A 36 8.60 -21.19 -21.07
C ALA A 36 9.36 -21.22 -19.72
N VAL A 37 8.95 -22.08 -18.79
CA VAL A 37 9.64 -22.23 -17.49
C VAL A 37 11.07 -22.75 -17.66
N ARG A 38 11.28 -23.71 -18.58
CA ARG A 38 12.64 -24.18 -18.91
C ARG A 38 13.49 -23.07 -19.50
N HIS A 39 12.91 -22.24 -20.37
CA HIS A 39 13.61 -21.10 -20.93
C HIS A 39 14.05 -20.10 -19.85
N LEU A 40 13.16 -19.77 -18.90
CA LEU A 40 13.48 -18.88 -17.78
C LEU A 40 14.58 -19.45 -16.87
N ARG A 41 14.57 -20.76 -16.59
CA ARG A 41 15.64 -21.40 -15.80
C ARG A 41 16.97 -21.53 -16.54
N ALA A 42 16.94 -21.58 -17.87
CA ALA A 42 18.14 -21.68 -18.69
C ALA A 42 18.89 -20.34 -18.84
N VAL A 43 18.29 -19.22 -18.43
CA VAL A 43 18.98 -17.92 -18.37
C VAL A 43 19.84 -17.90 -17.09
N PRO A 44 21.18 -17.98 -17.20
CA PRO A 44 22.03 -17.97 -16.02
C PRO A 44 21.94 -16.58 -15.36
N SER A 45 21.82 -16.56 -14.03
CA SER A 45 21.87 -15.32 -13.23
C SER A 45 23.25 -15.14 -12.57
N PRO A 46 24.29 -14.66 -13.28
CA PRO A 46 25.47 -14.14 -12.60
C PRO A 46 25.55 -12.62 -12.78
N GLU A 47 25.93 -11.92 -11.70
CA GLU A 47 26.33 -10.50 -11.60
C GLU A 47 25.37 -9.49 -10.96
N LEU A 48 24.10 -9.81 -10.71
CA LEU A 48 23.21 -8.84 -10.05
C LEU A 48 23.66 -8.56 -8.61
N ALA A 49 24.03 -9.61 -7.86
CA ALA A 49 24.49 -9.47 -6.48
C ALA A 49 25.82 -8.70 -6.36
N GLY A 50 26.76 -8.91 -7.29
CA GLY A 50 28.04 -8.20 -7.31
C GLY A 50 27.88 -6.71 -7.62
N ARG A 51 26.99 -6.37 -8.56
CA ARG A 51 26.68 -4.97 -8.90
C ARG A 51 25.91 -4.25 -7.80
N VAL A 52 24.99 -4.93 -7.12
CA VAL A 52 24.25 -4.38 -5.97
C VAL A 52 25.18 -4.05 -4.81
N MET A 53 26.17 -4.91 -4.52
CA MET A 53 27.12 -4.66 -3.42
C MET A 53 28.15 -3.58 -3.75
N ALA A 54 28.53 -3.42 -5.02
CA ALA A 54 29.43 -2.35 -5.47
C ALA A 54 28.76 -0.96 -5.49
N ALA A 55 27.43 -0.90 -5.56
CA ALA A 55 26.66 0.34 -5.69
C ALA A 55 26.31 1.01 -4.35
N LEU A 56 26.72 0.45 -3.20
CA LEU A 56 26.51 1.08 -1.90
C LEU A 56 27.57 2.17 -1.64
N PRO A 57 27.21 3.46 -1.54
CA PRO A 57 28.17 4.52 -1.22
C PRO A 57 28.54 4.44 0.27
N ALA A 58 29.85 4.51 0.57
CA ALA A 58 30.33 4.67 1.93
C ALA A 58 29.78 5.98 2.54
N HIS A 59 29.15 5.87 3.71
CA HIS A 59 28.56 7.00 4.44
C HIS A 59 29.64 7.99 4.91
N ALA A 60 29.83 9.08 4.17
CA ALA A 60 30.57 10.24 4.65
C ALA A 60 29.63 11.18 5.43
N PRO A 61 29.98 11.61 6.66
CA PRO A 61 29.14 12.53 7.43
C PRO A 61 29.19 13.94 6.83
N ARG A 62 28.04 14.47 6.43
CA ARG A 62 27.88 15.87 5.97
C ARG A 62 27.96 16.83 7.18
N ARG A 63 28.92 17.77 7.17
CA ARG A 63 29.00 18.88 8.13
C ARG A 63 27.84 19.86 7.88
N ARG A 64 27.02 20.11 8.91
CA ARG A 64 25.95 21.13 8.91
C ARG A 64 26.53 22.54 9.09
N GLY A 65 26.14 23.47 8.24
CA GLY A 65 26.47 24.90 8.36
C GLY A 65 25.51 25.61 9.32
N ALA A 66 25.99 26.68 9.96
CA ALA A 66 25.29 27.40 11.03
C ALA A 66 24.02 28.18 10.57
N LEU A 67 23.78 28.30 9.27
CA LEU A 67 22.68 29.10 8.71
C LEU A 67 21.42 28.28 8.37
N ASP A 68 21.51 26.95 8.27
CA ASP A 68 20.35 26.08 7.99
C ASP A 68 19.40 25.95 9.20
N GLY A 69 19.89 26.19 10.43
CA GLY A 69 19.08 26.08 11.64
C GLY A 69 18.04 27.19 11.80
N ALA A 70 18.23 28.34 11.15
CA ALA A 70 17.33 29.49 11.27
C ALA A 70 16.05 29.33 10.42
N LEU A 71 16.16 28.67 9.27
CA LEU A 71 15.02 28.45 8.37
C LEU A 71 14.15 27.27 8.86
N ASP A 72 14.78 26.24 9.43
CA ASP A 72 14.10 25.12 10.12
C ASP A 72 13.34 25.56 11.39
N TRP A 73 13.76 26.66 12.03
CA TRP A 73 13.11 27.18 13.24
C TRP A 73 11.72 27.77 12.96
N LEU A 74 11.51 28.33 11.77
CA LEU A 74 10.27 29.01 11.40
C LEU A 74 9.15 28.01 11.04
N TRP A 75 9.51 26.85 10.51
CA TRP A 75 8.58 25.83 10.01
C TRP A 75 8.32 24.68 10.99
N ARG A 76 8.84 24.75 12.22
CA ARG A 76 8.49 23.78 13.27
C ARG A 76 7.10 24.06 13.83
N PRO A 77 6.20 23.07 13.87
CA PRO A 77 4.87 23.23 14.46
C PRO A 77 5.01 23.42 15.97
N ARG A 78 4.80 24.65 16.44
CA ARG A 78 4.74 24.95 17.88
C ARG A 78 3.33 24.67 18.39
N THR A 79 3.21 23.79 19.38
CA THR A 79 1.97 23.60 20.13
C THR A 79 1.78 24.80 21.06
N LEU A 80 1.10 25.84 20.57
CA LEU A 80 0.66 26.96 21.41
C LEU A 80 -0.43 26.46 22.37
N ARG A 81 -0.04 26.09 23.59
CA ARG A 81 -0.98 25.94 24.71
C ARG A 81 -1.50 27.33 25.08
N LEU A 82 -2.62 27.72 24.47
CA LEU A 82 -3.42 28.86 24.91
C LEU A 82 -3.98 28.57 26.31
N VAL A 83 -3.28 29.05 27.34
CA VAL A 83 -3.81 29.04 28.70
C VAL A 83 -4.76 30.23 28.83
N PHE A 84 -6.06 29.97 28.67
CA PHE A 84 -7.11 30.93 29.01
C PHE A 84 -7.02 31.23 30.51
N ARG A 85 -6.42 32.37 30.86
CA ARG A 85 -6.42 32.90 32.23
C ARG A 85 -7.76 33.60 32.48
N PRO A 86 -8.58 33.19 33.46
CA PRO A 86 -9.99 33.59 33.60
C PRO A 86 -10.19 34.95 34.30
N ALA A 87 -9.29 35.92 34.09
CA ALA A 87 -9.36 37.20 34.80
C ALA A 87 -10.29 38.25 34.14
N TYR A 88 -11.00 37.92 33.05
CA TYR A 88 -11.93 38.85 32.38
C TYR A 88 -13.33 38.24 32.17
N GLY A 89 -13.90 37.65 33.22
CA GLY A 89 -15.29 37.21 33.26
C GLY A 89 -16.00 37.74 34.49
N VAL A 90 -16.22 39.06 34.58
CA VAL A 90 -17.03 39.66 35.64
C VAL A 90 -18.36 40.12 35.04
N ALA A 91 -19.45 39.41 35.37
CA ALA A 91 -20.77 39.94 35.75
C ALA A 91 -21.88 38.91 35.50
N GLY A 92 -22.60 38.50 36.55
CA GLY A 92 -23.92 37.84 36.43
C GLY A 92 -24.12 36.60 37.29
N ALA A 93 -24.14 36.76 38.62
CA ALA A 93 -24.60 35.73 39.56
C ALA A 93 -26.15 35.62 39.58
N LEU A 94 -26.66 34.40 39.84
CA LEU A 94 -27.90 33.99 40.55
C LEU A 94 -28.23 32.55 40.06
N ALA A 95 -28.48 31.50 40.85
CA ALA A 95 -28.60 31.29 42.28
C ALA A 95 -28.36 29.78 42.58
N ALA A 96 -27.71 29.48 43.72
CA ALA A 96 -27.78 28.18 44.39
C ALA A 96 -29.13 28.13 45.16
N THR A 97 -29.84 27.04 45.49
CA THR A 97 -29.57 25.64 45.85
C THR A 97 -30.93 24.95 45.97
N ALA A 98 -31.06 23.68 45.55
CA ALA A 98 -31.93 22.71 46.22
C ALA A 98 -31.46 21.30 45.83
N ALA A 99 -30.82 20.63 46.80
CA ALA A 99 -30.50 19.21 46.74
C ALA A 99 -31.78 18.37 46.84
N VAL A 100 -31.77 17.14 46.29
CA VAL A 100 -32.09 15.89 46.99
C VAL A 100 -32.00 14.72 46.00
N ALA A 101 -31.09 13.80 46.33
CA ALA A 101 -31.06 12.36 46.10
C ALA A 101 -31.91 11.76 44.96
N VAL A 102 -31.25 11.15 43.96
CA VAL A 102 -31.31 9.72 43.64
C VAL A 102 -30.07 9.34 42.81
N LEU A 103 -29.24 8.41 43.29
CA LEU A 103 -28.45 7.49 42.47
C LEU A 103 -28.45 6.14 43.21
N PRO A 104 -28.26 4.97 42.57
CA PRO A 104 -28.12 4.69 41.13
C PRO A 104 -28.96 3.49 40.64
N SER A 105 -29.12 3.35 39.32
CA SER A 105 -29.03 2.06 38.60
C SER A 105 -28.97 2.39 37.10
N VAL A 106 -27.88 3.03 36.69
CA VAL A 106 -27.48 2.98 35.30
C VAL A 106 -26.77 1.65 35.15
N ASP A 107 -27.39 0.79 34.36
CA ASP A 107 -26.84 -0.46 33.85
C ASP A 107 -25.36 -0.28 33.53
N ALA A 108 -24.56 -1.25 33.95
CA ALA A 108 -23.14 -1.27 33.66
C ALA A 108 -22.92 -0.92 32.18
N PRO A 109 -21.95 -0.04 31.84
CA PRO A 109 -21.44 -0.02 30.49
C PRO A 109 -21.00 -1.45 30.19
N GLY A 110 -21.75 -2.13 29.32
CA GLY A 110 -21.32 -3.39 28.74
C GLY A 110 -19.86 -3.22 28.37
N GLU A 111 -19.04 -4.14 28.86
CA GLU A 111 -17.63 -4.22 28.54
C GLU A 111 -17.43 -3.81 27.08
N PRO A 112 -16.51 -2.89 26.76
CA PRO A 112 -16.12 -2.74 25.37
C PRO A 112 -15.60 -4.12 24.96
N ALA A 113 -16.39 -4.83 24.16
CA ALA A 113 -15.96 -6.05 23.53
C ALA A 113 -14.58 -5.75 22.91
N PRO A 114 -13.53 -6.49 23.26
CA PRO A 114 -12.26 -6.38 22.56
C PRO A 114 -12.48 -6.97 21.15
N VAL A 115 -13.06 -6.19 20.24
CA VAL A 115 -13.11 -6.52 18.80
C VAL A 115 -11.82 -6.08 18.13
N GLU A 116 -10.68 -6.51 18.68
CA GLU A 116 -9.40 -6.53 17.97
C GLU A 116 -8.60 -7.77 18.37
N THR A 117 -9.22 -8.96 18.37
CA THR A 117 -8.46 -10.21 18.37
C THR A 117 -9.25 -11.31 17.66
N LEU A 118 -9.40 -11.23 16.33
CA LEU A 118 -9.53 -12.44 15.50
C LEU A 118 -9.19 -12.19 14.02
N ALA A 119 -7.96 -11.74 13.76
CA ALA A 119 -7.32 -12.06 12.50
C ALA A 119 -5.83 -12.14 12.79
N ALA A 120 -5.31 -13.36 12.91
CA ALA A 120 -3.91 -13.58 12.59
C ALA A 120 -3.73 -13.13 11.13
N ALA A 121 -3.38 -11.85 10.95
CA ALA A 121 -3.27 -11.25 9.63
C ALA A 121 -2.18 -12.02 8.88
N ALA A 122 -2.51 -12.53 7.70
CA ALA A 122 -1.53 -13.11 6.79
C ALA A 122 -0.33 -12.15 6.66
N PRO A 123 0.91 -12.69 6.58
CA PRO A 123 2.09 -11.85 6.53
C PRO A 123 1.99 -10.85 5.36
N PRO A 124 2.49 -9.62 5.53
CA PRO A 124 2.48 -8.65 4.45
C PRO A 124 3.36 -9.13 3.29
N VAL A 125 2.88 -8.91 2.07
CA VAL A 125 3.63 -9.09 0.83
C VAL A 125 4.27 -7.76 0.48
N TYR A 126 5.59 -7.75 0.32
CA TYR A 126 6.32 -6.55 -0.09
C TYR A 126 6.25 -6.41 -1.61
N VAL A 127 5.62 -5.34 -2.09
CA VAL A 127 5.46 -5.06 -3.52
C VAL A 127 6.34 -3.88 -3.90
N GLN A 128 7.15 -4.04 -4.95
CA GLN A 128 7.90 -2.93 -5.54
C GLN A 128 7.03 -2.24 -6.60
N PHE A 129 6.73 -0.97 -6.36
CA PHE A 129 6.12 -0.07 -7.33
C PHE A 129 7.21 0.67 -8.09
N ARG A 130 7.08 0.77 -9.42
CA ARG A 130 8.03 1.47 -10.29
C ARG A 130 7.30 2.39 -11.26
N LEU A 131 7.87 3.56 -11.53
CA LEU A 131 7.38 4.49 -12.54
C LEU A 131 8.56 5.11 -13.30
N GLU A 132 8.44 5.17 -14.63
CA GLU A 132 9.30 6.00 -15.47
C GLU A 132 8.68 7.39 -15.64
N ALA A 133 9.31 8.40 -15.06
CA ALA A 133 8.90 9.80 -15.10
C ALA A 133 10.13 10.71 -15.18
N ALA A 134 10.65 10.87 -16.40
CA ALA A 134 11.75 11.78 -16.68
C ALA A 134 11.36 13.24 -16.35
N GLY A 135 12.23 13.94 -15.61
CA GLY A 135 12.02 15.34 -15.23
C GLY A 135 11.02 15.55 -14.08
N ALA A 136 10.46 14.49 -13.50
CA ALA A 136 9.70 14.61 -12.25
C ALA A 136 10.61 15.09 -11.11
N GLN A 137 10.08 15.92 -10.22
CA GLN A 137 10.78 16.33 -9.00
C GLN A 137 10.36 15.49 -7.81
N LYS A 138 9.10 15.06 -7.80
CA LYS A 138 8.53 14.21 -6.75
C LYS A 138 7.54 13.22 -7.37
N VAL A 139 7.62 11.97 -6.93
CA VAL A 139 6.64 10.96 -7.27
C VAL A 139 6.12 10.35 -5.96
N ALA A 140 4.80 10.36 -5.80
CA ALA A 140 4.13 9.71 -4.70
C ALA A 140 3.18 8.63 -5.21
N LEU A 141 2.80 7.70 -4.34
CA LEU A 141 1.86 6.63 -4.60
C LEU A 141 0.65 6.81 -3.69
N ALA A 142 -0.53 6.71 -4.30
CA ALA A 142 -1.83 6.75 -3.64
C ALA A 142 -2.62 5.52 -4.07
N GLY A 143 -3.38 4.93 -3.14
CA GLY A 143 -4.23 3.80 -3.45
C GLY A 143 -5.16 3.44 -2.30
N THR A 144 -5.88 2.33 -2.43
CA THR A 144 -6.81 1.85 -1.40
C THR A 144 -6.14 1.68 -0.03
N PHE A 145 -4.88 1.21 -0.01
CA PHE A 145 -4.08 1.04 1.20
C PHE A 145 -3.60 2.35 1.85
N THR A 146 -3.66 3.49 1.16
CA THR A 146 -3.41 4.83 1.72
C THR A 146 -4.68 5.69 1.84
N GLY A 147 -5.86 5.11 1.57
CA GLY A 147 -7.10 5.88 1.47
C GLY A 147 -7.04 6.97 0.39
N TRP A 148 -6.37 6.69 -0.74
CA TRP A 148 -6.15 7.62 -1.86
C TRP A 148 -5.37 8.89 -1.53
N GLN A 149 -4.67 8.92 -0.39
CA GLN A 149 -3.73 10.00 -0.07
C GLN A 149 -2.35 9.68 -0.68
N PRO A 150 -1.63 10.66 -1.27
CA PRO A 150 -0.27 10.48 -1.81
C PRO A 150 0.78 10.43 -0.69
N ALA A 151 0.64 9.42 0.18
CA ALA A 151 1.41 9.30 1.42
C ALA A 151 2.74 8.57 1.23
N VAL A 152 2.86 7.72 0.21
CA VAL A 152 4.06 6.93 -0.04
C VAL A 152 4.95 7.65 -1.06
N GLN A 153 6.10 8.15 -0.64
CA GLN A 153 7.06 8.81 -1.53
C GLN A 153 7.95 7.79 -2.23
N LEU A 154 8.05 7.88 -3.56
CA LEU A 154 9.00 7.10 -4.34
C LEU A 154 10.37 7.78 -4.35
N ARG A 155 11.42 6.95 -4.43
CA ARG A 155 12.79 7.42 -4.58
C ARG A 155 13.23 7.24 -6.02
N GLU A 156 13.93 8.22 -6.54
CA GLU A 156 14.60 8.09 -7.83
C GLU A 156 15.74 7.08 -7.71
N THR A 157 15.65 5.96 -8.44
CA THR A 157 16.65 4.89 -8.45
C THR A 157 17.63 5.00 -9.61
N ALA A 158 17.21 5.64 -10.69
CA ALA A 158 18.02 6.04 -11.85
C ALA A 158 17.37 7.30 -12.46
N PRO A 159 18.07 8.05 -13.34
CA PRO A 159 17.51 9.27 -13.93
C PRO A 159 16.14 9.03 -14.58
N GLY A 160 15.09 9.59 -13.98
CA GLY A 160 13.71 9.39 -14.43
C GLY A 160 13.06 8.06 -14.04
N GLU A 161 13.74 7.17 -13.32
CA GLU A 161 13.15 5.94 -12.76
C GLU A 161 12.88 6.10 -11.27
N TRP A 162 11.64 5.86 -10.87
CA TRP A 162 11.17 6.02 -9.50
C TRP A 162 10.71 4.68 -8.95
N SER A 163 11.03 4.37 -7.70
CA SER A 163 10.47 3.18 -7.04
C SER A 163 10.26 3.31 -5.53
N ALA A 164 9.35 2.49 -5.02
CA ALA A 164 9.11 2.28 -3.59
C ALA A 164 8.71 0.83 -3.33
N VAL A 165 9.11 0.30 -2.18
CA VAL A 165 8.65 -1.01 -1.71
C VAL A 165 7.60 -0.77 -0.62
N VAL A 166 6.40 -1.33 -0.81
CA VAL A 166 5.26 -1.13 0.08
C VAL A 166 4.79 -2.49 0.60
N PRO A 167 4.67 -2.68 1.93
CA PRO A 167 4.05 -3.86 2.50
C PRO A 167 2.53 -3.79 2.29
N LEU A 168 1.99 -4.75 1.57
CA LEU A 168 0.56 -4.88 1.30
C LEU A 168 0.02 -6.20 1.85
N ARG A 169 -1.21 -6.19 2.34
CA ARG A 169 -1.91 -7.43 2.71
C ARG A 169 -2.40 -8.15 1.46
N PRO A 170 -2.52 -9.49 1.47
CA PRO A 170 -3.24 -10.21 0.42
C PRO A 170 -4.62 -9.60 0.15
N GLY A 171 -5.02 -9.59 -1.12
CA GLY A 171 -6.22 -8.90 -1.59
C GLY A 171 -6.00 -8.07 -2.85
N VAL A 172 -7.04 -7.36 -3.27
CA VAL A 172 -7.03 -6.47 -4.45
C VAL A 172 -6.79 -5.04 -4.01
N HIS A 173 -5.84 -4.36 -4.65
CA HIS A 173 -5.49 -2.98 -4.36
C HIS A 173 -5.49 -2.15 -5.64
N ASP A 174 -6.21 -1.03 -5.60
CA ASP A 174 -6.19 -0.04 -6.66
C ASP A 174 -5.26 1.10 -6.27
N TYR A 175 -4.50 1.61 -7.23
CA TYR A 175 -3.49 2.62 -7.01
C TYR A 175 -3.23 3.49 -8.23
N ALA A 176 -2.59 4.63 -8.01
CA ALA A 176 -2.07 5.52 -9.03
C ALA A 176 -0.84 6.27 -8.50
N PHE A 177 0.02 6.72 -9.41
CA PHE A 177 1.13 7.60 -9.09
C PHE A 177 0.72 9.06 -9.18
N VAL A 178 1.24 9.87 -8.27
CA VAL A 178 1.06 11.32 -8.24
C VAL A 178 2.41 11.99 -8.48
N VAL A 179 2.59 12.52 -9.68
CA VAL A 179 3.80 13.23 -10.11
C VAL A 179 3.66 14.72 -9.82
N ASP A 180 4.67 15.28 -9.16
CA ASP A 180 4.79 16.68 -8.73
C ASP A 180 3.55 17.20 -7.97
N GLY A 181 2.84 16.31 -7.26
CA GLY A 181 1.68 16.65 -6.44
C GLY A 181 0.41 17.04 -7.22
N ARG A 182 0.41 16.92 -8.55
CA ARG A 182 -0.70 17.42 -9.41
C ARG A 182 -1.15 16.44 -10.48
N ARG A 183 -0.25 15.59 -11.00
CA ARG A 183 -0.54 14.72 -12.13
C ARG A 183 -0.74 13.29 -11.65
N TRP A 184 -1.94 12.77 -11.86
CA TRP A 184 -2.26 11.37 -11.61
C TRP A 184 -1.90 10.52 -12.83
N VAL A 185 -1.17 9.44 -12.61
CA VAL A 185 -0.62 8.58 -13.66
C VAL A 185 -0.86 7.13 -13.25
N ALA A 186 -1.58 6.38 -14.10
CA ALA A 186 -1.68 4.94 -13.96
C ALA A 186 -0.33 4.29 -14.27
N ASP A 187 -0.03 3.19 -13.60
CA ASP A 187 1.06 2.29 -13.97
C ASP A 187 0.78 1.68 -15.36
N PRO A 188 1.65 1.92 -16.36
CA PRO A 188 1.48 1.36 -17.70
C PRO A 188 1.70 -0.16 -17.75
N HIS A 189 2.30 -0.76 -16.71
CA HIS A 189 2.62 -2.18 -16.65
C HIS A 189 1.61 -3.00 -15.82
N ALA A 190 0.63 -2.34 -15.20
CA ALA A 190 -0.41 -2.99 -14.42
C ALA A 190 -1.75 -3.04 -15.15
N ALA A 191 -2.65 -3.90 -14.68
CA ALA A 191 -4.02 -3.93 -15.16
C ALA A 191 -4.69 -2.58 -14.87
N GLN A 192 -5.26 -1.97 -15.91
CA GLN A 192 -5.93 -0.67 -15.81
C GLN A 192 -7.42 -0.85 -15.53
N VAL A 193 -7.97 0.00 -14.67
CA VAL A 193 -9.37 0.01 -14.26
C VAL A 193 -9.88 1.44 -14.32
N ASP A 194 -11.05 1.64 -14.94
CA ASP A 194 -11.72 2.93 -14.95
C ASP A 194 -12.06 3.37 -13.52
N ASP A 195 -11.72 4.62 -13.18
CA ASP A 195 -11.97 5.19 -11.85
C ASP A 195 -13.42 5.70 -11.66
N SER A 196 -14.29 5.51 -12.67
CA SER A 196 -15.67 6.00 -12.72
C SER A 196 -15.84 7.54 -12.75
N PHE A 197 -14.75 8.30 -12.85
CA PHE A 197 -14.72 9.76 -12.98
C PHE A 197 -13.98 10.23 -14.26
N GLY A 198 -13.68 9.31 -15.17
CA GLY A 198 -13.02 9.60 -16.45
C GLY A 198 -11.49 9.52 -16.39
N GLY A 199 -10.92 9.08 -15.26
CA GLY A 199 -9.53 8.71 -15.12
C GLY A 199 -9.34 7.19 -15.07
N VAL A 200 -8.08 6.77 -15.07
CA VAL A 200 -7.69 5.36 -15.07
C VAL A 200 -6.76 5.11 -13.89
N ASN A 201 -7.04 4.04 -13.13
CA ASN A 201 -6.21 3.55 -12.05
C ASN A 201 -5.58 2.22 -12.42
N SER A 202 -4.56 1.82 -11.66
CA SER A 202 -3.91 0.53 -11.77
C SER A 202 -4.37 -0.40 -10.66
N ARG A 203 -4.53 -1.69 -10.96
CA ARG A 203 -4.97 -2.71 -10.01
C ARG A 203 -3.93 -3.81 -9.88
N ILE A 204 -3.67 -4.21 -8.64
CA ILE A 204 -2.84 -5.37 -8.30
C ILE A 204 -3.61 -6.34 -7.40
N SER A 205 -3.53 -7.64 -7.72
CA SER A 205 -4.13 -8.72 -6.94
C SER A 205 -3.04 -9.54 -6.29
N LEU A 206 -3.07 -9.62 -4.95
CA LEU A 206 -2.08 -10.36 -4.16
C LEU A 206 -2.74 -11.63 -3.60
N PRO A 207 -2.28 -12.83 -3.97
CA PRO A 207 -2.83 -14.08 -3.46
C PRO A 207 -2.51 -14.25 -1.96
N PRO A 208 -3.29 -15.09 -1.24
CA PRO A 208 -2.95 -15.45 0.12
C PRO A 208 -1.60 -16.16 0.18
N VAL A 209 -0.76 -15.77 1.13
CA VAL A 209 0.53 -16.43 1.37
C VAL A 209 0.28 -17.68 2.21
N HIS A 210 0.32 -18.86 1.60
CA HIS A 210 0.30 -20.12 2.33
C HIS A 210 1.64 -20.32 3.02
N GLN A 211 1.67 -20.30 4.35
CA GLN A 211 2.87 -20.67 5.10
C GLN A 211 2.99 -22.21 5.11
N ASN A 212 3.82 -22.76 4.22
CA ASN A 212 4.24 -24.17 4.35
C ASN A 212 5.04 -24.31 5.65
N SER A 213 4.45 -25.02 6.63
CA SER A 213 5.13 -25.52 7.83
C SER A 213 5.56 -26.95 7.62
#